data_AF-A0A382TWC8-F1
#
_entry.id   AF-A0A382TWC8-F1
#
_cell.length_a   1.000
_cell.length_b   1.000
_cell.length_c   1.000
_cell.angle_alpha   90.00
_cell.angle_beta   90.00
_cell.angle_gamma   90.00
#
_symmetry.space_group_name_H-M   'P 1'
#
loop_
_entity.id
_entity.type
_entity.pdbx_description
1 polymer ?
#
loop_
_entity_poly.entity_id
_entity_poly.type
_entity_poly.pdbx_seq_one_letter_code
_entity_poly.pdbx_strand_id
1 'polypeptide(L)'
;MHASLEEGMAHYKLSFDNQQVDMSSLVGQHIELTFNKTIQCANPECKRITPKSYSQGYCFPCARSLARCDLCIMRPETCHYHLG
;
A
#
# COMPACT_ATOMS: atom_id res chain seq x y z
N MET A 1 9.27 -0.99 1.75
CA MET A 1 10.31 -0.48 2.65
C MET A 1 11.27 -1.62 2.90
N HIS A 2 12.57 -1.37 2.79
CA HIS A 2 13.62 -2.34 3.07
C HIS A 2 14.45 -1.87 4.25
N ALA A 3 14.80 -2.78 5.14
CA ALA A 3 15.67 -2.53 6.28
C ALA A 3 16.87 -3.48 6.19
N SER A 4 18.07 -2.95 6.40
CA SER A 4 19.31 -3.73 6.53
C SER A 4 20.09 -3.31 7.77
N LEU A 5 20.95 -4.20 8.24
CA LEU A 5 21.84 -3.94 9.36
C LEU A 5 23.28 -4.02 8.85
N GLU A 6 24.02 -2.92 8.96
CA GLU A 6 25.43 -2.84 8.58
C GLU A 6 26.21 -2.35 9.80
N GLU A 7 27.19 -3.14 10.27
CA GLU A 7 28.05 -2.82 11.43
C GLU A 7 27.29 -2.41 12.71
N GLY A 8 26.09 -2.97 12.91
CA GLY A 8 25.24 -2.65 14.07
C GLY A 8 24.39 -1.39 13.92
N MET A 9 24.48 -0.68 12.79
CA MET A 9 23.59 0.42 12.43
C MET A 9 22.48 -0.04 11.49
N ALA A 10 21.26 0.45 11.74
CA ALA A 10 20.09 0.14 10.92
C ALA A 10 19.99 1.13 9.74
N HIS A 11 19.91 0.58 8.53
CA HIS A 11 19.75 1.33 7.28
C HIS A 11 18.34 1.13 6.72
N TYR A 12 17.65 2.23 6.45
CA TYR A 12 16.27 2.21 5.95
C TYR A 12 16.21 2.74 4.52
N LYS A 13 15.61 1.97 3.62
CA LYS A 13 15.36 2.37 2.23
C LYS A 13 13.87 2.38 1.95
N LEU A 14 13.37 3.51 1.46
CA LEU A 14 12.00 3.66 1.00
C LEU A 14 11.95 3.46 -0.52
N SER A 15 10.99 2.67 -0.99
CA SER A 15 10.85 2.36 -2.42
C SER A 15 9.66 3.14 -2.99
N PHE A 16 9.89 3.93 -4.02
CA PHE A 16 8.88 4.63 -4.80
C PHE A 16 8.92 4.12 -6.23
N ASP A 17 7.96 3.29 -6.62
CA ASP A 17 7.91 2.64 -7.94
C ASP A 17 9.29 2.03 -8.34
N ASN A 18 10.05 2.73 -9.17
CA ASN A 18 11.36 2.30 -9.68
C ASN A 18 12.57 2.95 -8.97
N GLN A 19 12.34 3.80 -7.97
CA GLN A 19 13.38 4.52 -7.24
C GLN A 19 13.47 4.02 -5.79
N GLN A 20 14.68 3.99 -5.27
CA GLN A 20 14.93 3.79 -3.83
C GLN A 20 15.52 5.07 -3.24
N VAL A 21 14.95 5.51 -2.13
CA VAL A 21 15.41 6.66 -1.35
C VAL A 21 16.03 6.14 -0.06
N ASP A 22 17.28 6.50 0.19
CA ASP A 22 17.94 6.22 1.46
C ASP A 22 17.39 7.16 2.54
N MET A 23 16.60 6.60 3.45
CA MET A 23 15.97 7.35 4.53
C MET A 23 16.95 7.66 5.66
N SER A 24 17.96 6.82 5.86
CA SER A 24 18.96 7.03 6.91
C SER A 24 19.77 8.31 6.64
N SER A 25 20.08 8.57 5.36
CA SER A 25 20.76 9.81 4.94
C SER A 25 19.91 11.09 5.12
N LEU A 26 18.59 10.97 5.23
CA LEU A 26 17.68 12.11 5.37
C LEU A 26 17.42 12.51 6.84
N VAL A 27 17.95 11.77 7.81
CA VAL A 27 17.77 12.07 9.24
C VAL A 27 18.38 13.42 9.56
N GLY A 28 17.58 14.30 10.17
CA GLY A 28 17.98 15.67 10.52
C GLY A 28 17.81 16.70 9.39
N GLN A 29 17.40 16.27 8.19
CA GLN A 29 17.08 17.17 7.08
C GLN A 29 15.60 17.56 7.08
N HIS A 30 15.27 18.69 6.44
CA HIS A 30 13.87 19.08 6.22
C HIS A 30 13.28 18.27 5.07
N ILE A 31 12.15 17.60 5.31
CA ILE A 31 11.46 16.77 4.32
C ILE A 31 10.09 17.37 4.05
N GLU A 32 9.76 17.57 2.78
CA GLU A 32 8.44 17.99 2.33
C GLU A 32 7.77 16.88 1.52
N LEU A 33 6.49 16.65 1.80
CA LEU A 33 5.67 15.66 1.09
C LEU A 33 4.46 16.37 0.46
N THR A 34 4.40 16.35 -0.86
CA THR A 34 3.30 16.97 -1.61
C THR A 34 2.42 15.90 -2.22
N PHE A 35 1.13 15.94 -1.90
CA PHE A 35 0.16 15.03 -2.50
C PHE A 35 -0.21 15.48 -3.92
N ASN A 36 0.04 14.63 -4.91
CA ASN A 36 -0.25 14.88 -6.33
C ASN A 36 -1.74 14.82 -6.70
N LYS A 37 -2.65 14.75 -5.70
CA LYS A 37 -4.11 14.64 -5.86
C LYS A 37 -4.58 13.42 -6.66
N THR A 38 -3.71 12.42 -6.81
CA THR A 38 -3.99 11.21 -7.58
C THR A 38 -3.96 10.00 -6.67
N ILE A 39 -5.07 9.26 -6.62
CA ILE A 39 -5.15 7.97 -5.93
C ILE A 39 -5.41 6.91 -6.99
N GLN A 40 -4.58 5.88 -7.04
CA GLN A 40 -4.72 4.76 -7.97
C GLN A 40 -5.14 3.49 -7.24
N CYS A 41 -5.96 2.67 -7.90
CA CYS A 41 -6.32 1.36 -7.39
C CYS A 41 -5.07 0.47 -7.23
N ALA A 42 -4.89 -0.12 -6.05
CA ALA A 42 -3.79 -1.02 -5.71
C ALA A 42 -3.83 -2.36 -6.45
N ASN A 43 -4.92 -2.68 -7.16
CA ASN A 43 -4.95 -3.84 -8.06
C ASN A 43 -4.08 -3.55 -9.30
N PRO A 44 -2.99 -4.31 -9.54
CA PRO A 44 -2.08 -4.11 -10.67
C PRO A 44 -2.75 -4.17 -12.04
N GLU A 45 -3.85 -4.92 -12.17
CA GLU A 45 -4.62 -5.07 -13.40
C GLU A 45 -5.64 -3.93 -13.61
N CYS A 46 -6.02 -3.22 -12.53
CA CYS A 46 -7.01 -2.14 -12.61
C CYS A 46 -6.35 -0.77 -12.77
N LYS A 47 -5.44 -0.39 -11.85
CA LYS A 47 -4.74 0.92 -11.78
C LYS A 47 -5.61 2.18 -12.00
N ARG A 48 -6.94 2.06 -11.85
CA ARG A 48 -7.88 3.17 -12.09
C ARG A 48 -7.61 4.31 -11.12
N ILE A 49 -7.59 5.55 -11.64
CA ILE A 49 -7.57 6.76 -10.83
C ILE A 49 -8.96 6.96 -10.20
N THR A 50 -8.99 7.19 -8.90
CA THR A 50 -10.20 7.33 -8.09
C THR A 50 -10.08 8.53 -7.16
N PRO A 51 -11.17 9.23 -6.83
CA PRO A 51 -11.12 10.34 -5.87
C PRO A 51 -10.88 9.87 -4.42
N LYS A 52 -11.09 8.59 -4.13
CA LYS A 52 -10.92 7.97 -2.81
C LYS A 52 -10.59 6.48 -2.94
N SER A 53 -9.86 5.93 -1.98
CA SER A 53 -9.63 4.49 -1.86
C SER A 53 -10.67 3.81 -0.96
N TYR A 54 -10.85 2.51 -1.18
CA TYR A 54 -11.67 1.58 -0.41
C TYR A 54 -10.80 0.38 -0.02
N SER A 55 -11.14 -0.34 1.05
CA SER A 55 -10.44 -1.58 1.47
C SER A 55 -8.90 -1.47 1.45
N GLN A 56 -8.35 -0.38 2.00
CA GLN A 56 -6.91 -0.13 2.06
C GLN A 56 -6.19 0.01 0.71
N GLY A 57 -6.84 0.59 -0.31
CA GLY A 57 -6.15 1.01 -1.54
C GLY A 57 -6.86 0.70 -2.86
N TYR A 58 -8.07 0.15 -2.84
CA TYR A 58 -8.80 -0.24 -4.06
C TYR A 58 -9.81 0.81 -4.52
N CYS A 59 -10.16 0.77 -5.80
CA CYS A 59 -11.34 1.46 -6.30
C CYS A 59 -12.62 0.70 -5.88
N PHE A 60 -13.77 1.38 -5.92
CA PHE A 60 -15.05 0.79 -5.51
C PHE A 60 -15.38 -0.55 -6.21
N PRO A 61 -15.21 -0.70 -7.54
CA PRO A 61 -15.43 -1.99 -8.20
C PRO A 61 -14.53 -3.11 -7.66
N CYS A 62 -13.23 -2.88 -7.55
CA CYS A 62 -12.28 -3.90 -7.07
C CYS A 62 -12.51 -4.25 -5.60
N ALA A 63 -12.86 -3.27 -4.76
CA ALA A 63 -13.16 -3.51 -3.35
C ALA A 63 -14.38 -4.41 -3.17
N ARG A 64 -15.34 -4.39 -4.10
CA ARG A 64 -16.54 -5.24 -4.08
C ARG A 64 -16.30 -6.64 -4.66
N SER A 65 -15.35 -6.77 -5.60
CA SER A 65 -15.19 -7.99 -6.40
C SER A 65 -14.01 -8.86 -6.01
N LEU A 66 -12.94 -8.28 -5.46
CA LEU A 66 -11.73 -9.03 -5.14
C LEU A 66 -11.85 -9.70 -3.77
N ALA A 67 -11.59 -11.01 -3.71
CA ALA A 67 -11.64 -11.77 -2.45
C ALA A 67 -10.73 -11.20 -1.35
N ARG A 68 -9.59 -10.59 -1.73
CA ARG A 68 -8.67 -9.92 -0.78
C ARG A 68 -9.26 -8.69 -0.08
N CYS A 69 -10.41 -8.20 -0.55
CA CYS A 69 -11.16 -7.08 0.02
C CYS A 69 -12.41 -7.54 0.77
N ASP A 70 -12.64 -8.85 0.88
CA ASP A 70 -13.86 -9.39 1.47
C ASP A 70 -14.00 -9.01 2.94
N LEU A 71 -15.25 -8.85 3.34
CA LEU A 71 -15.63 -8.57 4.71
C LEU A 71 -15.46 -9.76 5.65
N CYS A 72 -15.03 -10.92 5.15
CA CYS A 72 -14.84 -12.14 5.95
C CYS A 72 -13.92 -11.93 7.15
N ILE A 73 -12.95 -11.01 7.07
CA ILE A 73 -12.08 -10.64 8.19
C ILE A 73 -12.86 -9.93 9.31
N MET A 74 -13.84 -9.10 8.95
CA MET A 74 -14.66 -8.32 9.90
C MET A 74 -15.92 -9.08 10.34
N ARG A 75 -16.39 -10.02 9.51
CA ARG A 75 -17.61 -10.81 9.66
C ARG A 75 -17.36 -12.25 9.25
N PRO A 76 -16.69 -13.05 10.10
CA PRO A 76 -16.31 -14.42 9.78
C PRO A 76 -17.49 -15.30 9.36
N GLU A 77 -18.68 -15.02 9.88
CA GLU A 77 -19.92 -15.73 9.54
C GLU A 77 -20.36 -15.56 8.08
N THR A 78 -19.83 -14.54 7.39
CA THR A 78 -20.10 -14.28 5.97
C THR A 78 -19.01 -14.83 5.04
N CYS A 79 -18.03 -15.54 5.58
CA CYS A 79 -16.90 -16.06 4.81
C CYS A 79 -17.35 -17.17 3.86
N HIS A 80 -17.39 -16.88 2.57
CA HIS A 80 -17.69 -17.84 1.49
C HIS A 80 -16.50 -18.70 1.06
N TYR A 81 -15.30 -18.51 1.62
CA TYR A 81 -14.11 -19.30 1.26
C TYR A 81 -14.29 -20.80 1.53
N HIS A 82 -15.16 -21.18 2.48
CA HIS A 82 -15.47 -22.59 2.74
C HIS A 82 -16.23 -23.27 1.61
N LEU A 83 -16.74 -22.52 0.62
CA LEU A 83 -17.52 -23.04 -0.51
C LEU A 83 -16.65 -23.48 -1.70
N GLY A 84 -15.34 -23.27 -1.66
CA GLY A 84 -14.39 -23.61 -2.73
C GLY A 84 -14.20 -22.49 -3.75
#